data_AF-A0A5J4KIF8-F1
#
_entry.id   AF-A0A5J4KIF8-F1
#
_cell.length_a   1.000
_cell.length_b   1.000
_cell.length_c   1.000
_cell.angle_alpha   90.00
_cell.angle_beta   90.00
_cell.angle_gamma   90.00
#
_symmetry.space_group_name_H-M   'P 1'
#
loop_
_entity.id
_entity.type
_entity.pdbx_description
1 polymer ?
#
loop_
_entity_poly.entity_id
_entity_poly.type
_entity_poly.pdbx_seq_one_letter_code
_entity_poly.pdbx_strand_id
1 'polypeptide(L)'
;MTLLPMEEETIIDLLKGDLSEQQITADHIQTYEPGKEYNCYVTSCVIRPDKSNSFSLLLNSVLEHWINHPEIKINKLYGFAAGTTEDMSEVNDGMRLVKKLFFSPRYDIDKNAWELNLSYYNPSPIIQKYQKRLKETSERI
;
A
#
# COMPACT_ATOMS: atom_id res chain seq x y z
N MET A 1 -0.76 -9.66 4.32
CA MET A 1 -1.04 -8.30 3.84
C MET A 1 -1.99 -8.44 2.68
N THR A 2 -3.09 -7.70 2.70
CA THR A 2 -4.12 -7.77 1.65
C THR A 2 -4.20 -6.41 0.98
N LEU A 3 -4.16 -6.40 -0.35
CA LEU A 3 -4.24 -5.23 -1.21
C LEU A 3 -5.41 -5.41 -2.17
N LEU A 4 -6.34 -4.46 -2.19
CA LEU A 4 -7.48 -4.48 -3.08
C LEU A 4 -7.33 -3.36 -4.13
N PRO A 5 -7.25 -3.68 -5.44
CA PRO A 5 -7.30 -2.67 -6.48
C PRO A 5 -8.71 -2.08 -6.54
N MET A 6 -8.84 -0.76 -6.43
CA MET A 6 -10.12 -0.06 -6.37
C MET A 6 -9.97 1.33 -7.01
N GLU A 7 -11.07 1.92 -7.44
CA GLU A 7 -11.10 3.32 -7.87
C GLU A 7 -10.66 4.25 -6.73
N GLU A 8 -9.91 5.31 -7.04
CA GLU A 8 -9.36 6.21 -6.02
C GLU A 8 -10.47 6.86 -5.17
N GLU A 9 -11.60 7.19 -5.80
CA GLU A 9 -12.78 7.75 -5.12
C GLU A 9 -13.33 6.79 -4.05
N THR A 10 -13.53 5.52 -4.40
CA THR A 10 -13.99 4.50 -3.44
C THR A 10 -13.02 4.30 -2.28
N ILE A 11 -11.71 4.37 -2.54
CA ILE A 11 -10.68 4.31 -1.50
C ILE A 11 -10.79 5.52 -0.57
N ILE A 12 -10.97 6.72 -1.13
CA ILE A 12 -11.13 7.94 -0.34
C ILE A 12 -12.37 7.84 0.55
N ASP A 13 -13.49 7.33 0.04
CA ASP A 13 -14.71 7.13 0.83
C ASP A 13 -14.49 6.15 1.99
N LEU A 14 -13.71 5.07 1.78
CA LEU A 14 -13.29 4.17 2.86
C LEU A 14 -12.45 4.90 3.91
N LEU A 15 -11.49 5.73 3.48
CA LEU A 15 -10.60 6.45 4.38
C LEU A 15 -11.32 7.54 5.19
N LYS A 16 -12.37 8.16 4.64
CA LYS A 16 -13.25 9.11 5.34
C LYS A 16 -14.23 8.43 6.29
N GLY A 17 -14.49 7.14 6.07
CA GLY A 17 -15.55 6.40 6.75
C GLY A 17 -16.95 6.60 6.15
N ASP A 18 -17.03 7.21 4.96
CA ASP A 18 -18.28 7.33 4.19
C ASP A 18 -18.71 5.97 3.63
N LEU A 19 -17.75 5.08 3.38
CA LEU A 19 -17.94 3.66 3.07
C LEU A 19 -17.28 2.81 4.17
N SER A 20 -17.98 1.79 4.67
CA SER A 20 -17.40 0.80 5.59
C SER A 20 -16.75 -0.36 4.83
N GLU A 21 -15.69 -0.94 5.39
CA GLU A 21 -15.07 -2.16 4.82
C GLU A 21 -16.06 -3.33 4.68
N GLN A 22 -17.08 -3.41 5.56
CA GLN A 22 -18.12 -4.45 5.50
C GLN A 22 -19.07 -4.27 4.30
N GLN A 23 -19.08 -3.09 3.70
CA GLN A 23 -19.90 -2.74 2.54
C GLN A 23 -19.14 -2.91 1.22
N ILE A 24 -17.87 -3.32 1.26
CA ILE A 24 -17.09 -3.59 0.06
C ILE A 24 -17.68 -4.82 -0.64
N THR A 25 -18.20 -4.62 -1.85
CA THR A 25 -18.68 -5.68 -2.75
C THR A 25 -17.64 -5.95 -3.85
N ALA A 26 -17.86 -7.01 -4.63
CA ALA A 26 -17.02 -7.34 -5.77
C ALA A 26 -16.95 -6.21 -6.82
N ASP A 27 -18.03 -5.44 -6.98
CA ASP A 27 -18.11 -4.33 -7.95
C ASP A 27 -17.15 -3.18 -7.60
N HIS A 28 -16.74 -3.07 -6.33
CA HIS A 28 -15.74 -2.09 -5.91
C HIS A 28 -14.30 -2.54 -6.18
N ILE A 29 -14.07 -3.83 -6.48
CA ILE A 29 -12.75 -4.40 -6.69
C ILE A 29 -12.48 -4.51 -8.19
N GLN A 30 -11.48 -3.76 -8.65
CA GLN A 30 -11.08 -3.77 -10.06
C GLN A 30 -10.41 -5.10 -10.43
N THR A 31 -10.69 -5.58 -11.63
CA THR A 31 -9.94 -6.71 -12.20
C THR A 31 -8.69 -6.20 -12.88
N TYR A 32 -7.56 -6.90 -12.71
CA TYR A 32 -6.33 -6.55 -13.41
C TYR A 32 -6.45 -6.86 -14.91
N GLU A 33 -6.49 -5.80 -15.70
CA GLU A 33 -6.35 -5.75 -17.14
C GLU A 33 -4.96 -5.19 -17.55
N PRO A 34 -4.36 -5.72 -18.63
CA PRO A 34 -3.08 -5.25 -19.16
C PRO A 34 -3.07 -3.76 -19.52
N GLY A 35 -2.02 -3.06 -19.09
CA GLY A 35 -1.76 -1.67 -19.48
C GLY A 35 -2.55 -0.62 -18.71
N LYS A 36 -3.45 -1.04 -17.81
CA LYS A 36 -4.12 -0.17 -16.85
C LYS A 36 -3.26 0.04 -15.59
N GLU A 37 -3.52 1.15 -14.92
CA GLU A 37 -2.89 1.53 -13.66
C GLU A 37 -3.91 1.45 -12.53
N TYR A 38 -3.45 0.97 -11.37
CA TYR A 38 -4.31 0.69 -10.22
C TYR A 38 -3.83 1.44 -8.99
N ASN A 39 -4.79 1.95 -8.24
CA ASN A 39 -4.59 2.31 -6.85
C ASN A 39 -5.08 1.13 -5.99
N CYS A 40 -4.42 0.90 -4.87
CA CYS A 40 -4.81 -0.19 -3.98
C CYS A 40 -5.09 0.29 -2.56
N TYR A 41 -6.14 -0.27 -1.96
CA TYR A 41 -6.41 -0.13 -0.54
C TYR A 41 -5.81 -1.30 0.25
N VAL A 42 -5.02 -0.99 1.28
CA VAL A 42 -4.42 -1.94 2.22
C VAL A 42 -5.43 -2.21 3.33
N THR A 43 -6.23 -3.28 3.18
CA THR A 43 -7.27 -3.62 4.18
C THR A 43 -6.68 -4.17 5.47
N SER A 44 -5.57 -4.90 5.38
CA SER A 44 -4.96 -5.50 6.56
C SER A 44 -3.48 -5.79 6.38
N CYS A 45 -2.75 -5.59 7.46
CA CYS A 45 -1.36 -6.01 7.60
C CYS A 45 -1.17 -6.62 8.99
N VAL A 46 -0.64 -7.84 9.03
CA VAL A 46 -0.34 -8.56 10.28
C VAL A 46 1.15 -8.87 10.26
N ILE A 47 1.86 -8.38 11.27
CA ILE A 47 3.31 -8.47 11.39
C ILE A 47 3.62 -9.12 12.73
N ARG A 48 3.87 -10.43 12.69
CA ARG A 48 4.38 -11.15 13.84
C ARG A 48 5.78 -10.62 14.22
N PRO A 49 6.00 -10.10 15.45
CA PRO A 49 7.28 -9.52 15.84
C PRO A 49 8.46 -10.47 15.68
N ASP A 50 8.26 -11.76 16.01
CA ASP A 50 9.25 -12.84 15.87
C ASP A 50 9.56 -13.21 14.40
N LYS A 51 8.80 -12.67 13.44
CA LYS A 51 8.89 -12.95 12.00
C LYS A 51 9.10 -11.67 11.17
N SER A 52 9.63 -10.59 11.75
CA SER A 52 9.90 -9.33 11.05
C SER A 52 10.76 -9.50 9.77
N ASN A 53 11.70 -10.46 9.77
CA ASN A 53 12.48 -10.81 8.58
C ASN A 53 11.60 -11.43 7.48
N SER A 54 10.70 -12.35 7.84
CA SER A 54 9.75 -12.96 6.90
C SER A 54 8.81 -11.92 6.29
N PHE A 55 8.38 -10.94 7.06
CA PHE A 55 7.59 -9.83 6.54
C PHE A 55 8.35 -9.00 5.49
N SER A 56 9.63 -8.72 5.74
CA SER A 56 10.49 -8.05 4.77
C SER A 56 10.65 -8.86 3.47
N LEU A 57 10.81 -10.18 3.58
CA LEU A 57 10.88 -11.07 2.43
C LEU A 57 9.56 -11.09 1.64
N LEU A 58 8.42 -11.14 2.33
CA LEU A 58 7.10 -11.10 1.69
C LEU A 58 6.89 -9.78 0.93
N LEU A 59 7.22 -8.63 1.54
CA LEU A 59 7.14 -7.34 0.87
C LEU A 59 8.00 -7.29 -0.39
N ASN A 60 9.26 -7.75 -0.30
CA ASN A 60 10.14 -7.82 -1.47
C ASN A 60 9.56 -8.74 -2.55
N SER A 61 8.98 -9.88 -2.16
CA SER A 61 8.36 -10.83 -3.10
C SER A 61 7.17 -10.22 -3.84
N VAL A 62 6.34 -9.41 -3.17
CA VAL A 62 5.21 -8.71 -3.80
C VAL A 62 5.70 -7.66 -4.79
N LEU A 63 6.69 -6.84 -4.40
CA LEU A 63 7.26 -5.82 -5.28
C LEU A 63 7.98 -6.44 -6.49
N GLU A 64 8.66 -7.56 -6.28
CA GLU A 64 9.31 -8.33 -7.34
C GLU A 64 8.29 -8.88 -8.33
N HIS A 65 7.16 -9.39 -7.82
CA HIS A 65 6.07 -9.85 -8.65
C HIS A 65 5.56 -8.72 -9.57
N TRP A 66 5.33 -7.51 -9.04
CA TRP A 66 4.92 -6.37 -9.87
C TRP A 66 5.96 -5.96 -10.93
N ILE A 67 7.26 -6.07 -10.61
CA ILE A 67 8.32 -5.82 -11.61
C ILE A 67 8.28 -6.84 -12.76
N ASN A 68 7.99 -8.09 -12.44
CA ASN A 68 7.96 -9.19 -13.43
C ASN A 68 6.66 -9.24 -14.25
N HIS A 69 5.65 -8.47 -13.84
CA HIS A 69 4.34 -8.35 -14.49
C HIS A 69 4.07 -6.88 -14.85
N PRO A 70 4.85 -6.28 -15.78
CA PRO A 70 4.74 -4.86 -16.12
C PRO A 70 3.39 -4.47 -16.73
N GLU A 71 2.60 -5.45 -17.18
CA GLU A 71 1.21 -5.28 -17.59
C GLU A 71 0.28 -4.85 -16.44
N ILE A 72 0.68 -5.10 -15.18
CA ILE A 72 -0.01 -4.68 -13.97
C ILE A 72 0.78 -3.53 -13.34
N LYS A 73 0.25 -2.31 -13.41
CA LYS A 73 0.90 -1.14 -12.84
C LYS A 73 0.19 -0.69 -11.57
N ILE A 74 0.87 -0.74 -10.44
CA ILE A 74 0.37 -0.18 -9.19
C ILE A 74 0.96 1.22 -9.01
N ASN A 75 0.10 2.24 -8.93
CA ASN A 75 0.50 3.64 -8.81
C ASN A 75 0.61 4.06 -7.34
N LYS A 76 -0.47 3.86 -6.57
CA LYS A 76 -0.53 4.26 -5.15
C LYS A 76 -1.08 3.16 -4.27
N LEU A 77 -0.59 3.12 -3.03
CA LEU A 77 -1.17 2.34 -1.95
C LEU A 77 -1.76 3.28 -0.91
N TYR A 78 -2.97 2.97 -0.48
CA TYR A 78 -3.69 3.70 0.56
C TYR A 78 -3.92 2.79 1.76
N GLY A 79 -3.96 3.35 2.96
CA GLY A 79 -4.31 2.56 4.13
C GLY A 79 -4.79 3.42 5.28
N PHE A 80 -5.67 2.85 6.08
CA PHE A 80 -6.07 3.42 7.36
C PHE A 80 -5.26 2.76 8.47
N ALA A 81 -4.51 3.55 9.23
CA ALA A 81 -3.72 3.05 10.35
C ALA A 81 -3.77 4.04 11.51
N ALA A 82 -4.55 3.68 12.53
CA ALA A 82 -4.61 4.45 13.77
C ALA A 82 -3.26 4.37 14.49
N GLY A 83 -2.56 5.50 14.58
CA GLY A 83 -1.39 5.61 15.44
C GLY A 83 -1.85 5.93 16.84
N THR A 84 -1.40 5.16 17.82
CA THR A 84 -1.48 5.44 19.27
C THR A 84 -2.87 5.29 19.91
N THR A 85 -3.00 4.30 20.77
CA THR A 85 -3.77 4.45 22.01
C THR A 85 -3.05 5.47 22.90
N GLU A 86 -3.78 6.08 23.85
CA GLU A 86 -3.33 7.22 24.68
C GLU A 86 -1.96 7.05 25.37
N ASP A 87 -1.49 5.80 25.53
CA ASP A 87 -0.21 5.48 26.18
C ASP A 87 1.02 5.39 25.26
N MET A 88 0.92 5.68 23.95
CA MET A 88 2.04 5.65 22.98
C MET A 88 2.92 4.38 22.97
N SER A 89 2.51 3.30 23.65
CA SER A 89 3.34 2.14 23.92
C SER A 89 3.25 1.06 22.83
N GLU A 90 2.16 1.06 22.04
CA GLU A 90 1.90 0.04 21.04
C GLU A 90 1.70 0.63 19.63
N VAL A 91 2.75 0.53 18.82
CA VAL A 91 2.65 0.73 17.37
C VAL A 91 2.01 -0.51 16.78
N ASN A 92 0.76 -0.40 16.32
CA ASN A 92 0.08 -1.49 15.61
C ASN A 92 0.77 -1.81 14.27
N ASP A 93 0.44 -2.97 13.71
CA ASP A 93 1.10 -3.49 12.52
C ASP A 93 0.93 -2.61 11.27
N GLY A 94 -0.22 -1.96 11.12
CA GLY A 94 -0.46 -0.97 10.07
C GLY A 94 0.52 0.20 10.17
N MET A 95 0.69 0.76 11.37
CA MET A 95 1.63 1.84 11.61
C MET A 95 3.09 1.40 11.45
N ARG A 96 3.43 0.14 11.74
CA ARG A 96 4.76 -0.43 11.43
C ARG A 96 5.01 -0.47 9.92
N LEU A 97 4.03 -0.85 9.11
CA LEU A 97 4.13 -0.81 7.65
C LEU A 97 4.29 0.63 7.15
N VAL A 98 3.43 1.56 7.60
CA VAL A 98 3.48 3.00 7.28
C VAL A 98 4.89 3.56 7.51
N LYS A 99 5.45 3.33 8.70
CA LYS A 99 6.80 3.80 9.05
C LYS A 99 7.89 3.13 8.20
N LYS A 100 7.78 1.83 7.94
CA LYS A 100 8.78 1.06 7.19
C LYS A 100 8.87 1.46 5.71
N LEU A 101 7.72 1.77 5.11
CA LEU A 101 7.61 2.14 3.70
C LEU A 101 7.48 3.66 3.49
N PHE A 102 7.58 4.44 4.56
CA PHE A 102 7.48 5.91 4.52
C PHE A 102 6.22 6.38 3.78
N PHE A 103 5.05 5.88 4.19
CA PHE A 103 3.79 6.43 3.72
C PHE A 103 3.68 7.89 4.18
N SER A 104 3.12 8.73 3.30
CA SER A 104 2.79 10.12 3.58
C SER A 104 1.40 10.20 4.23
N PRO A 105 1.19 11.05 5.23
CA PRO A 105 -0.14 11.25 5.83
C PRO A 105 -1.06 12.01 4.87
N ARG A 106 -2.35 11.68 4.87
CA ARG A 106 -3.42 12.38 4.15
C ARG A 106 -4.35 13.10 5.12
N TYR A 107 -3.80 14.12 5.79
CA TYR A 107 -4.54 14.93 6.78
C TYR A 107 -5.72 15.69 6.19
N ASP A 108 -5.75 15.84 4.87
CA ASP A 108 -6.89 16.36 4.12
C ASP A 108 -8.10 15.40 4.08
N ILE A 109 -7.91 14.13 4.46
CA ILE A 109 -8.94 13.08 4.51
C ILE A 109 -9.26 12.72 5.96
N ASP A 110 -8.30 12.12 6.67
CA ASP A 110 -8.42 11.72 8.07
C ASP A 110 -7.02 11.70 8.71
N LYS A 111 -6.94 11.89 10.03
CA LYS A 111 -5.67 11.87 10.78
C LYS A 111 -4.94 10.52 10.73
N ASN A 112 -5.65 9.45 10.40
CA ASN A 112 -5.13 8.09 10.29
C ASN A 112 -5.09 7.58 8.84
N ALA A 113 -5.34 8.45 7.86
CA ALA A 113 -5.23 8.11 6.44
C ALA A 113 -3.78 8.27 5.95
N TRP A 114 -3.30 7.28 5.20
CA TRP A 114 -1.93 7.21 4.71
C TRP A 114 -1.88 6.84 3.23
N GLU A 115 -0.94 7.43 2.50
CA GLU A 115 -0.70 7.20 1.08
C GLU A 115 0.78 6.89 0.82
N LEU A 116 1.06 5.86 0.01
CA LEU A 116 2.34 5.63 -0.61
C LEU A 116 2.18 5.74 -2.13
N ASN A 117 2.72 6.81 -2.70
CA ASN A 117 2.82 6.97 -4.14
C ASN A 117 4.14 6.36 -4.63
N LEU A 118 4.05 5.32 -5.47
CA LEU A 118 5.21 4.56 -5.95
C LEU A 118 5.98 5.28 -7.06
N SER A 119 5.40 6.34 -7.65
CA SER A 119 6.01 7.13 -8.72
C SER A 119 6.92 8.25 -8.20
N TYR A 120 6.80 8.63 -6.92
CA TYR A 120 7.63 9.67 -6.32
C TYR A 120 8.75 9.11 -5.45
N TYR A 121 9.80 9.92 -5.25
CA TYR A 121 10.91 9.56 -4.38
C TYR A 121 10.40 9.12 -2.99
N ASN A 122 10.89 7.96 -2.53
CA ASN A 122 10.58 7.43 -1.21
C ASN A 122 11.88 7.09 -0.46
N PRO A 123 12.02 7.46 0.84
CA PRO A 123 13.23 7.15 1.61
C PRO A 123 13.44 5.65 1.91
N SER A 124 12.40 4.81 1.79
CA SER A 124 12.49 3.38 2.07
C SER A 124 13.45 2.69 1.08
N PRO A 125 14.51 2.01 1.56
CA PRO A 125 15.42 1.28 0.68
C PRO A 125 14.72 0.21 -0.16
N ILE A 126 13.63 -0.37 0.36
CA ILE A 126 12.81 -1.37 -0.35
C ILE A 126 12.10 -0.72 -1.55
N ILE A 127 11.51 0.47 -1.36
CA ILE A 127 10.82 1.19 -2.43
C ILE A 127 11.83 1.75 -3.44
N GLN A 128 12.97 2.28 -3.00
CA GLN A 128 14.04 2.74 -3.91
C GLN A 128 14.56 1.60 -4.80
N LYS A 129 14.76 0.40 -4.23
CA LYS A 129 15.15 -0.78 -4.99
C LYS A 129 14.09 -1.13 -6.03
N TYR A 130 12.81 -1.11 -5.65
CA TYR A 130 11.70 -1.34 -6.57
C TYR A 130 11.68 -0.33 -7.72
N GLN A 131 11.74 0.97 -7.41
CA GLN A 131 11.74 2.05 -8.40
C GLN A 131 12.91 1.95 -9.38
N LYS A 132 14.12 1.68 -8.86
CA LYS A 132 15.31 1.48 -9.69
C LYS A 132 15.12 0.33 -10.67
N ARG A 133 14.63 -0.81 -10.19
CA ARG A 133 14.41 -2.00 -11.03
C ARG A 133 13.29 -1.80 -12.04
N LEU A 134 12.20 -1.14 -11.67
CA LEU A 134 11.09 -0.84 -12.58
C LEU A 134 11.57 0.01 -13.76
N LYS A 135 12.45 0.98 -13.50
CA LYS A 135 13.10 1.80 -14.53
C LYS A 135 13.98 0.96 -15.46
N GLU A 136 14.85 0.11 -14.90
CA GLU A 136 15.72 -0.78 -15.68
C GLU A 136 14.92 -1.75 -16.58
N THR A 137 13.76 -2.23 -16.13
CA THR A 137 12.87 -3.09 -16.93
C THR A 137 12.17 -2.29 -18.03
N SER A 138 11.69 -1.08 -17.72
CA SER A 138 10.97 -0.22 -18.68
C SER A 138 11.88 0.27 -19.82
N GLU A 139 13.18 0.42 -19.58
CA GLU A 139 14.18 0.81 -20.59
C GLU A 139 14.60 -0.36 -21.52
N ARG A 140 14.20 -1.60 -21.22
CA ARG A 140 14.56 -2.80 -22.00
C ARG A 140 13.46 -3.27 -22.96
N ILE A 141 12.26 -2.69 -22.86
CA ILE A 141 11.09 -2.96 -23.72
C ILE A 141 11.00 -1.85 -24.76
#